data_AF-A0A356GNB1-F1
#
_entry.id   AF-A0A356GNB1-F1
#
_cell.length_a   1.000
_cell.length_b   1.000
_cell.length_c   1.000
_cell.angle_alpha   90.00
_cell.angle_beta   90.00
_cell.angle_gamma   90.00
#
_symmetry.space_group_name_H-M   'P 1'
#
loop_
_entity.id
_entity.type
_entity.pdbx_description
1 polymer ?
#
loop_
_entity_poly.entity_id
_entity_poly.type
_entity_poly.pdbx_seq_one_letter_code
_entity_poly.pdbx_strand_id
1 'polypeptide(L)' 'MKVPKKLAILGFNLCASVFIGLCVYGLLLHFEEGMERGGSILSSVLSALIILGAIAGIGYFGNQWDRRNTEEARDKSR' A
#
# COMPACT_ATOMS: atom_id res chain seq x y z
N MET A 1 -13.62 14.99 -5.20
CA MET A 1 -12.38 15.79 -5.32
C MET A 1 -11.46 15.15 -6.34
N LYS A 2 -10.84 15.95 -7.22
CA LYS A 2 -9.94 15.48 -8.29
C LYS A 2 -8.52 15.37 -7.71
N VAL A 3 -8.02 14.15 -7.44
CA VAL A 3 -6.64 13.95 -6.97
C VAL A 3 -5.68 14.22 -8.14
N PRO A 4 -4.59 14.99 -7.95
CA PRO A 4 -3.57 15.18 -8.97
C PRO A 4 -2.88 13.87 -9.32
N LYS A 5 -2.56 13.63 -10.61
CA LYS A 5 -1.91 12.39 -11.07
C LYS A 5 -0.66 12.09 -10.25
N LYS A 6 0.25 13.07 -10.09
CA LYS A 6 1.46 12.95 -9.26
C LYS A 6 1.19 12.51 -7.82
N LEU A 7 0.10 12.97 -7.21
CA LEU A 7 -0.30 12.56 -5.85
C LEU A 7 -0.85 11.13 -5.81
N ALA A 8 -1.55 10.69 -6.85
CA ALA A 8 -1.98 9.30 -6.98
C ALA A 8 -0.79 8.35 -7.17
N ILE A 9 0.20 8.73 -8.00
CA ILE A 9 1.46 7.99 -8.17
C ILE A 9 2.20 7.89 -6.83
N LEU A 10 2.36 9.03 -6.14
CA LEU A 10 3.08 9.08 -4.86
C LEU A 10 2.37 8.24 -3.78
N GLY A 11 1.06 8.37 -3.65
CA GLY A 11 0.25 7.60 -2.70
C GLY A 11 0.31 6.10 -2.96
N PHE A 12 0.23 5.70 -4.23
CA PHE A 12 0.38 4.30 -4.63
C PHE A 12 1.77 3.75 -4.24
N ASN A 13 2.84 4.47 -4.59
CA ASN A 13 4.22 4.04 -4.29
C ASN A 13 4.47 3.97 -2.77
N LEU A 14 3.95 4.92 -2.00
CA LEU A 14 4.06 4.92 -0.55
C LEU A 14 3.33 3.73 0.08
N CYS A 15 2.10 3.46 -0.32
CA CYS A 15 1.35 2.31 0.20
C CYS A 15 2.00 0.98 -0.20
N ALA A 16 2.50 0.87 -1.44
CA ALA A 16 3.22 -0.31 -1.90
C ALA A 16 4.53 -0.53 -1.14
N SER A 17 5.32 0.52 -0.89
CA SER A 17 6.58 0.39 -0.15
C SER A 17 6.37 0.00 1.31
N VAL A 18 5.35 0.57 1.98
CA VAL A 18 4.96 0.19 3.34
C VAL A 18 4.51 -1.27 3.39
N PHE A 19 3.69 -1.72 2.44
CA PHE A 19 3.25 -3.12 2.36
C PHE A 19 4.43 -4.07 2.17
N ILE A 20 5.31 -3.79 1.21
CA ILE A 20 6.51 -4.61 0.96
C ILE A 20 7.41 -4.65 2.19
N GLY A 21 7.64 -3.50 2.84
CA GLY A 21 8.43 -3.42 4.07
C GLY A 21 7.88 -4.29 5.20
N LEU A 22 6.55 -4.30 5.38
CA LEU A 22 5.88 -5.17 6.35
C LEU A 22 5.98 -6.65 5.98
N CYS A 23 5.86 -7.00 4.70
CA CYS A 23 6.05 -8.38 4.24
C CYS A 23 7.48 -8.88 4.48
N VAL A 24 8.49 -8.06 4.14
CA VAL A 24 9.91 -8.39 4.36
C VAL A 24 10.21 -8.48 5.86
N TYR A 25 9.67 -7.57 6.67
CA TYR A 25 9.81 -7.62 8.13
C TYR A 25 9.20 -8.89 8.72
N GLY A 26 7.99 -9.27 8.28
CA GLY A 26 7.36 -10.53 8.69
C GLY A 26 8.14 -11.77 8.27
N LEU A 27 8.76 -11.76 7.09
CA LEU A 27 9.63 -12.83 6.62
C LEU A 27 10.93 -12.91 7.43
N LEU A 28 11.58 -11.78 7.71
CA LEU A 28 12.78 -11.71 8.56
C LEU A 28 12.51 -12.32 9.95
N LEU A 29 11.39 -11.93 10.57
CA LEU A 29 10.95 -12.52 11.84
C LEU A 29 10.63 -14.01 11.76
N HIS A 30 10.27 -14.52 10.58
CA HIS A 30 10.01 -15.94 10.37
C HIS A 30 11.29 -16.75 10.18
N PHE A 31 12.31 -16.17 9.53
CA PHE A 31 13.62 -16.78 9.29
C PHE A 31 14.56 -16.73 10.51
N GLU A 32 14.38 -15.77 11.42
CA GLU A 32 14.96 -15.84 12.77
C GLU A 32 14.22 -16.93 13.58
N GLU A 33 14.55 -18.18 13.32
CA GLU A 33 14.09 -19.36 14.07
C GLU A 33 14.38 -19.16 15.58
N GLY A 34 13.37 -18.73 16.36
CA GLY A 34 13.42 -18.85 17.82
C GLY A 34 13.20 -17.60 18.67
N MET A 35 12.86 -16.44 18.11
CA MET A 35 12.48 -15.31 18.98
C MET A 35 11.07 -15.53 19.54
N GLU A 36 11.01 -15.83 20.84
CA GLU A 36 9.78 -16.11 21.58
C GLU A 36 8.62 -15.22 21.13
N ARG A 37 7.53 -15.88 20.73
CA ARG A 37 6.32 -15.29 20.14
C ARG A 37 5.48 -14.57 21.20
N GLY A 38 6.10 -13.65 21.94
CA GLY A 38 5.46 -12.74 22.90
C GLY A 38 5.04 -11.41 22.28
N GLY A 39 4.71 -11.40 20.98
CA GLY A 39 4.16 -10.21 20.35
C GLY A 39 2.80 -9.90 20.97
N SER A 40 2.68 -8.76 21.67
CA SER A 40 1.40 -8.31 22.21
C SER A 40 0.33 -8.34 21.13
N ILE A 41 -0.87 -8.87 21.44
CA ILE A 41 -2.04 -8.95 20.52
C ILE A 41 -2.25 -7.61 19.81
N LEU A 42 -2.00 -6.50 20.52
CA LEU A 42 -2.05 -5.14 19.99
C LEU A 42 -1.11 -4.90 18.80
N SER A 43 0.12 -5.39 18.84
CA SER A 43 1.07 -5.28 17.70
C SER A 43 0.60 -6.09 16.49
N SER A 44 -0.02 -7.25 16.73
CA SER A 44 -0.58 -8.08 15.66
C SER A 44 -1.78 -7.38 14.98
N VAL A 45 -2.67 -6.80 15.78
CA VAL A 45 -3.84 -6.02 15.30
C VAL A 45 -3.39 -4.76 14.55
N LEU A 46 -2.42 -4.00 15.09
CA LEU A 46 -1.89 -2.81 14.42
C LEU A 46 -1.25 -3.17 13.07
N SER A 47 -0.46 -4.24 13.02
CA SER A 47 0.14 -4.71 11.77
C SER A 47 -0.93 -5.10 10.74
N ALA A 48 -1.98 -5.82 11.15
CA ALA A 48 -3.09 -6.17 10.29
C ALA A 48 -3.83 -4.92 9.76
N LEU A 49 -4.07 -3.92 10.61
CA LEU A 49 -4.70 -2.65 10.19
C LEU A 49 -3.84 -1.87 9.20
N ILE A 50 -2.52 -1.82 9.40
CA ILE A 50 -1.61 -1.14 8.47
C ILE A 50 -1.58 -1.87 7.12
N ILE A 51 -1.55 -3.21 7.13
CA ILE A 51 -1.63 -4.02 5.91
C ILE A 51 -2.93 -3.75 5.16
N LEU A 52 -4.07 -3.80 5.84
CA LEU A 52 -5.38 -3.54 5.23
C LEU A 52 -5.47 -2.10 4.69
N GLY A 53 -4.95 -1.13 5.44
CA GLY A 53 -4.85 0.27 5.01
C GLY A 53 -3.98 0.45 3.78
N ALA A 54 -2.84 -0.26 3.71
CA ALA A 54 -1.95 -0.24 2.54
C ALA A 54 -2.64 -0.85 1.32
N ILE A 55 -3.31 -1.99 1.45
CA ILE A 55 -4.07 -2.63 0.36
C ILE A 55 -5.18 -1.70 -0.16
N ALA A 56 -5.98 -1.13 0.76
CA ALA A 56 -7.03 -0.18 0.41
C ALA A 56 -6.46 1.07 -0.26
N GLY A 57 -5.32 1.58 0.22
CA GLY A 57 -4.60 2.72 -0.35
C GLY A 57 -4.09 2.43 -1.76
N ILE A 58 -3.46 1.26 -1.98
CA ILE A 58 -3.01 0.79 -3.30
C ILE A 58 -4.18 0.75 -4.27
N GLY A 59 -5.31 0.15 -3.88
CA GLY A 59 -6.50 0.08 -4.71
C GLY A 59 -7.08 1.46 -5.04
N TYR A 60 -7.22 2.32 -4.03
CA TYR A 60 -7.77 3.67 -4.22
C TYR A 60 -6.87 4.56 -5.10
N PHE A 61 -5.57 4.64 -4.79
CA PHE A 61 -4.64 5.46 -5.56
C PHE A 61 -4.35 4.88 -6.95
N GLY A 62 -4.33 3.56 -7.10
CA GLY A 62 -4.24 2.88 -8.39
C GLY A 62 -5.44 3.20 -9.28
N ASN A 63 -6.66 3.11 -8.74
CA ASN A 63 -7.87 3.47 -9.49
C ASN A 63 -7.91 4.97 -9.85
N GLN A 64 -7.44 5.85 -8.96
CA GLN A 64 -7.30 7.27 -9.26
C GLN A 64 -6.26 7.53 -10.36
N TRP A 65 -5.14 6.81 -10.36
CA TRP A 65 -4.16 6.88 -11.45
C TRP A 65 -4.81 6.46 -12.76
N ASP A 66 -5.40 5.25 -12.80
CA ASP A 66 -5.96 4.66 -14.02
C ASP A 66 -7.01 5.59 -14.63
N ARG A 67 -7.94 6.08 -13.80
CA ARG A 67 -8.96 7.06 -14.21
C ARG A 67 -8.35 8.32 -14.85
N ARG A 68 -7.24 8.84 -14.32
CA ARG A 68 -6.54 10.00 -14.92
C ARG A 68 -5.88 9.65 -16.23
N ASN A 69 -5.32 8.46 -16.35
CA ASN A 69 -4.70 8.00 -17.58
C ASN A 69 -5.75 7.82 -18.68
N THR A 70 -6.94 7.32 -18.35
CA THR A 70 -8.08 7.25 -19.28
C THR A 70 -8.62 8.63 -19.67
N GLU A 71 -8.71 9.57 -18.71
CA GLU A 71 -9.11 10.96 -19.00
C GLU A 71 -8.13 11.63 -19.99
N GLU A 72 -6.82 11.51 -19.76
CA GLU A 72 -5.78 12.05 -20.65
C GLU A 72 -5.76 11.38 -22.02
N ALA A 73 -6.02 10.07 -22.09
CA ALA A 73 -6.09 9.34 -23.35
C ALA A 73 -7.29 9.78 -24.20
N ARG A 74 -8.45 10.02 -23.57
CA ARG A 74 -9.64 10.55 -24.24
C ARG A 74 -9.42 11.97 -24.78
N ASP A 75 -8.74 12.82 -24.01
CA ASP A 75 -8.46 14.20 -24.42
C ASP A 75 -7.46 14.27 -25.59
N LYS A 76 -6.50 13.33 -25.66
CA LYS A 76 -5.56 13.21 -26.80
C LYS A 76 -6.17 12.62 -28.08
N SER A 77 -7.29 11.89 -27.96
CA SER A 77 -7.98 11.28 -29.11
C SER A 77 -8.98 12.21 -29.80
N ARG A 78 -9.13 13.43 -29.29
CA ARG A 78 -10.09 14.44 -29.75
C ARG A 78 -9.38 15.59 -30.44
#